data_AF-A0A654B205-F1
#
_entry.id   AF-A0A654B205-F1
#
_cell.length_a   1.000
_cell.length_b   1.000
_cell.length_c   1.000
_cell.angle_alpha   90.00
_cell.angle_beta   90.00
_cell.angle_gamma   90.00
#
_symmetry.space_group_name_H-M   'P 1'
#
loop_
_entity.id
_entity.type
_entity.pdbx_description
1 polymer ?
#
loop_
_entity_poly.entity_id
_entity_poly.type
_entity_poly.pdbx_seq_one_letter_code
_entity_poly.pdbx_strand_id
1 'polypeptide(L)'
;MLAIQGLKCVYDTGSRGWAIELALKGEGEEAVRRFDVDGPEDAEMLIEAFDESTASSFDPATGEIVFAYEYASLDDEDEDEDEAESDDEEEDEDAETAEDDEDEVAEDEGEKVKA
;
A
#
# COMPACT_ATOMS: atom_id res chain seq x y z
N MET A 1 -13.41 12.36 -14.11
CA MET A 1 -12.25 11.48 -13.90
C MET A 1 -11.48 11.31 -15.20
N LEU A 2 -10.16 11.13 -15.13
CA LEU A 2 -9.27 10.87 -16.27
C LEU A 2 -8.84 9.41 -16.24
N ALA A 3 -8.87 8.72 -17.38
CA ALA A 3 -8.47 7.32 -17.45
C ALA A 3 -6.94 7.19 -17.29
N ILE A 4 -6.51 6.30 -16.40
CA ILE A 4 -5.08 6.02 -16.18
C ILE A 4 -4.63 5.02 -17.25
N GLN A 5 -3.60 5.38 -18.01
CA GLN A 5 -3.01 4.53 -19.05
C GLN A 5 -1.82 3.72 -18.52
N GLY A 6 -1.24 4.15 -17.42
CA GLY A 6 -0.15 3.45 -16.75
C GLY A 6 0.38 4.23 -15.55
N LEU A 7 1.03 3.51 -14.65
CA LEU A 7 1.78 4.05 -13.53
C LEU A 7 3.27 3.77 -13.71
N LYS A 8 4.08 4.64 -13.11
CA LYS A 8 5.53 4.50 -13.10
C LYS A 8 6.07 4.88 -11.74
N CYS A 9 6.76 3.94 -11.10
CA CYS A 9 7.55 4.20 -9.90
C CYS A 9 8.83 4.98 -10.28
N VAL A 10 9.11 6.04 -9.53
CA VAL A 10 10.26 6.91 -9.74
C VAL A 10 10.94 7.21 -8.42
N TYR A 11 12.20 6.81 -8.29
CA TYR A 11 13.09 7.33 -7.28
C TYR A 11 13.70 8.67 -7.75
N ASP A 12 13.33 9.78 -7.11
CA ASP A 12 13.92 11.09 -7.37
C ASP A 12 15.21 11.27 -6.58
N THR A 13 16.34 11.22 -7.28
CA THR A 13 17.66 11.42 -6.68
C THR A 13 17.90 12.83 -6.13
N GLY A 14 17.12 13.83 -6.57
CA GLY A 14 17.20 15.22 -6.13
C GLY A 14 16.59 15.41 -4.75
N SER A 15 15.36 14.94 -4.54
CA SER A 15 14.68 14.94 -3.24
C SER A 15 15.06 13.76 -2.35
N ARG A 16 15.70 12.73 -2.94
CA ARG A 16 15.97 11.41 -2.33
C ARG A 16 14.70 10.71 -1.86
N GLY A 17 13.61 10.87 -2.58
CA GLY A 17 12.30 10.31 -2.26
C GLY A 17 11.73 9.44 -3.37
N TRP A 18 10.69 8.68 -3.02
CA TRP A 18 9.91 7.87 -3.96
C TRP A 18 8.68 8.64 -4.42
N ALA A 19 8.25 8.38 -5.64
CA ALA A 19 7.06 8.96 -6.21
C ALA A 19 6.48 8.03 -7.27
N ILE A 20 5.22 8.27 -7.61
CA ILE A 20 4.52 7.63 -8.70
C ILE A 20 4.11 8.70 -9.73
N GLU A 21 4.29 8.36 -11.00
CA GLU A 21 3.81 9.14 -12.14
C GLU A 21 2.65 8.40 -12.82
N LEU A 22 1.50 9.05 -12.92
CA LEU A 22 0.34 8.60 -13.70
C LEU A 22 0.44 9.18 -15.11
N ALA A 23 0.37 8.30 -16.11
CA ALA A 23 0.05 8.69 -17.46
C ALA A 23 -1.47 8.71 -17.62
N LEU A 24 -2.04 9.89 -17.87
CA LEU A 24 -3.48 10.12 -17.98
C LEU A 24 -3.86 10.42 -19.42
N LYS A 25 -5.01 9.91 -19.86
CA LYS A 25 -5.57 10.22 -21.18
C LYS A 25 -6.99 10.75 -21.04
N GLY A 26 -7.20 11.98 -21.52
CA GLY A 26 -8.52 12.61 -21.65
C GLY A 26 -8.93 12.78 -23.11
N GLU A 27 -10.07 13.45 -23.35
CA GLU A 27 -10.56 13.81 -24.71
C GLU A 27 -9.57 14.73 -25.44
N GLY A 28 -8.52 14.15 -26.02
CA GLY A 28 -7.54 14.82 -26.87
C GLY A 28 -6.27 15.31 -26.18
N GLU A 29 -6.07 15.03 -24.88
CA GLU A 29 -4.90 15.50 -24.13
C GLU A 29 -4.26 14.36 -23.31
N GLU A 30 -2.95 14.18 -23.47
CA GLU A 30 -2.12 13.33 -22.61
C GLU A 30 -1.57 14.20 -21.48
N ALA A 31 -1.84 13.81 -20.23
CA ALA A 31 -1.35 14.51 -19.05
C ALA A 31 -0.51 13.56 -18.20
N VAL A 32 0.51 14.09 -17.55
CA VAL A 32 1.29 13.34 -16.57
C VAL A 32 1.09 13.98 -15.20
N ARG A 33 0.75 13.16 -14.20
CA ARG A 33 0.62 13.60 -12.81
C ARG A 33 1.60 12.84 -11.94
N ARG A 34 2.30 13.56 -11.07
CA ARG A 34 3.27 13.01 -10.13
C ARG A 34 2.81 13.26 -8.70
N PHE A 35 2.97 12.26 -7.84
CA PHE A 35 2.79 12.38 -6.40
C PHE A 35 3.85 11.58 -5.65
N ASP A 36 4.27 12.11 -4.50
CA ASP A 36 5.27 11.45 -3.65
C ASP A 36 4.62 10.31 -2.87
N VAL A 37 5.37 9.26 -2.61
CA VAL A 37 4.97 8.10 -1.79
C VAL A 37 6.05 7.83 -0.75
N ASP A 38 5.71 7.17 0.35
CA ASP A 38 6.62 7.05 1.49
C ASP A 38 7.78 6.07 1.23
N GLY A 39 7.56 5.08 0.35
CA GLY A 39 8.55 4.06 0.04
C GLY A 39 8.29 3.31 -1.28
N PRO A 40 9.21 2.40 -1.64
CA PRO A 40 9.00 1.51 -2.77
C PRO A 40 7.84 0.54 -2.53
N GLU A 41 7.56 0.16 -1.28
CA GLU A 41 6.46 -0.74 -0.94
C GLU A 41 5.09 -0.10 -1.28
N ASP A 42 4.89 1.17 -0.95
CA ASP A 42 3.67 1.91 -1.33
C ASP A 42 3.52 2.02 -2.85
N ALA A 43 4.63 2.27 -3.55
CA ALA A 43 4.65 2.31 -5.00
C ALA A 43 4.26 0.95 -5.60
N GLU A 44 4.78 -0.15 -5.05
CA GLU A 44 4.45 -1.51 -5.47
C GLU A 44 2.97 -1.82 -5.24
N MET A 45 2.42 -1.54 -4.05
CA MET A 45 0.99 -1.75 -3.77
C MET A 45 0.08 -1.01 -4.76
N LEU A 46 0.41 0.23 -5.12
CA LEU A 46 -0.38 1.01 -6.08
C LEU A 46 -0.29 0.46 -7.51
N ILE A 47 0.88 -0.07 -7.88
CA ILE A 47 1.10 -0.69 -9.20
C ILE A 47 0.33 -2.02 -9.28
N GLU A 48 0.41 -2.84 -8.24
CA GLU A 48 -0.34 -4.10 -8.15
C GLU A 48 -1.85 -3.85 -8.20
N ALA A 49 -2.36 -2.89 -7.43
CA ALA A 49 -3.78 -2.51 -7.47
C ALA A 49 -4.23 -2.10 -8.87
N PHE A 50 -3.40 -1.37 -9.63
CA PHE A 50 -3.68 -1.01 -11.01
C PHE A 50 -3.70 -2.21 -11.95
N ASP A 51 -2.68 -3.08 -11.86
CA ASP A 51 -2.55 -4.25 -12.73
C ASP A 51 -3.67 -5.27 -12.51
N GLU A 52 -4.17 -5.37 -11.27
CA GLU A 52 -5.31 -6.22 -10.91
C GLU A 52 -6.67 -5.57 -11.23
N SER A 53 -6.72 -4.23 -11.34
CA SER A 53 -7.97 -3.51 -11.62
C SER A 53 -8.49 -3.78 -13.04
N THR A 54 -9.81 -3.86 -13.16
CA THR A 54 -10.49 -3.91 -14.46
C THR A 54 -10.55 -2.54 -15.12
N ALA A 55 -10.68 -1.48 -14.30
CA ALA A 55 -10.62 -0.10 -14.76
C ALA A 55 -9.98 0.77 -13.70
N SER A 56 -9.30 1.83 -14.13
CA SER A 56 -8.66 2.77 -13.21
C SER A 56 -8.78 4.21 -13.71
N SER A 57 -9.00 5.12 -12.76
CA SER A 57 -9.22 6.52 -13.07
C SER A 57 -8.72 7.45 -11.97
N PHE A 58 -8.39 8.68 -12.36
CA PHE A 58 -7.92 9.73 -11.45
C PHE A 58 -8.92 10.88 -11.42
N ASP A 59 -9.30 11.33 -10.23
CA ASP A 59 -10.06 12.55 -10.04
C ASP A 59 -9.13 13.74 -9.70
N PRO A 60 -8.93 14.71 -10.62
CA PRO A 60 -8.09 15.87 -10.34
C PRO A 60 -8.67 16.86 -9.33
N ALA A 61 -9.97 16.80 -9.03
CA ALA A 61 -10.62 17.69 -8.06
C ALA A 61 -10.37 17.25 -6.62
N THR A 62 -10.44 15.94 -6.34
CA THR A 62 -10.19 15.36 -5.02
C THR A 62 -8.75 14.91 -4.84
N GLY A 63 -8.06 14.57 -5.94
CA GLY A 63 -6.73 13.97 -5.93
C GLY A 63 -6.74 12.46 -5.74
N GLU A 64 -7.91 11.82 -5.87
CA GLU A 64 -8.08 10.39 -5.63
C GLU A 64 -7.79 9.54 -6.87
N ILE A 65 -7.25 8.35 -6.64
CA ILE A 65 -7.11 7.29 -7.64
C ILE A 65 -8.12 6.20 -7.30
N VAL A 66 -8.94 5.85 -8.28
CA VAL A 66 -9.96 4.80 -8.14
C VAL A 66 -9.51 3.60 -8.96
N PHE A 67 -9.38 2.45 -8.29
CA PHE A 67 -9.17 1.14 -8.89
C PHE A 67 -10.49 0.36 -8.79
N ALA A 68 -11.10 0.06 -9.94
CA ALA A 68 -12.35 -0.69 -10.02
C ALA A 68 -12.07 -2.12 -10.44
N TYR A 69 -12.66 -3.07 -9.72
CA TYR A 69 -12.53 -4.51 -9.94
C TYR A 69 -13.85 -5.09 -10.46
N GLU A 70 -13.81 -6.25 -11.09
CA GLU A 70 -14.96 -6.88 -11.78
C GLU A 70 -16.21 -7.10 -10.88
N TYR A 71 -16.04 -7.11 -9.55
CA TYR A 71 -17.13 -7.23 -8.56
C TYR A 71 -17.48 -5.91 -7.84
N ALA A 72 -16.76 -4.84 -8.11
CA ALA A 72 -17.10 -3.51 -7.61
C ALA A 72 -18.11 -2.89 -8.59
N SER A 73 -19.37 -3.29 -8.46
CA SER A 73 -20.48 -2.69 -9.18
C SER A 73 -20.49 -1.18 -8.90
N LEU A 74 -20.09 -0.36 -9.88
CA LEU A 74 -20.25 1.10 -9.87
C LEU A 74 -21.71 1.49 -10.17
N ASP A 75 -22.66 0.74 -9.62
CA ASP A 75 -24.08 0.97 -9.78
C ASP A 75 -24.63 1.43 -8.42
N ASP A 76 -24.66 2.75 -8.24
CA ASP A 76 -25.46 3.44 -7.22
C ASP A 76 -26.96 3.27 -7.54
N GLU A 77 -27.47 2.03 -7.55
CA GLU A 77 -28.90 1.77 -7.55
C GLU A 77 -29.23 0.79 -6.41
N ASP A 78 -29.86 1.33 -5.36
CA ASP A 78 -30.45 0.63 -4.21
C ASP A 78 -30.99 -0.77 -4.58
N GLU A 79 -30.46 -1.84 -3.99
CA GLU A 79 -31.20 -3.09 -3.76
C GLU A 79 -30.52 -3.96 -2.68
N ASP A 80 -31.05 -3.81 -1.45
CA ASP A 80 -31.04 -4.73 -0.30
C ASP A 80 -29.98 -5.87 -0.28
N GLU A 81 -28.85 -5.66 0.39
CA GLU A 81 -27.98 -6.76 0.85
C GLU A 81 -28.48 -7.30 2.20
N ASP A 82 -29.12 -8.46 2.16
CA ASP A 82 -29.36 -9.31 3.33
C ASP A 82 -28.02 -9.60 4.03
N GLU A 83 -27.85 -9.06 5.23
CA GLU A 83 -26.78 -9.39 6.19
C GLU A 83 -26.77 -10.90 6.46
N ALA A 84 -25.86 -11.64 5.83
CA ALA A 84 -25.46 -12.96 6.29
C ALA A 84 -24.28 -12.79 7.25
N GLU A 85 -24.57 -12.66 8.54
CA GLU A 85 -23.58 -12.85 9.60
C GLU A 85 -22.96 -14.25 9.47
N SER A 86 -21.69 -14.31 9.08
CA SER A 86 -20.86 -15.48 9.35
C SER A 86 -20.18 -15.26 10.68
N ASP A 87 -20.88 -15.70 11.72
CA ASP A 87 -20.35 -16.04 13.03
C ASP A 87 -19.21 -17.06 12.85
N ASP A 88 -17.98 -16.60 13.01
CA ASP A 88 -16.80 -17.46 13.17
C ASP A 88 -16.12 -17.02 14.47
N GLU A 89 -16.76 -17.41 15.57
CA GLU A 89 -16.16 -17.43 16.91
C GLU A 89 -15.04 -18.48 16.95
N GLU A 90 -13.82 -18.09 16.61
CA GLU A 90 -12.62 -18.83 17.03
C GLU A 90 -11.95 -18.06 18.19
N GLU A 91 -12.61 -18.16 19.35
CA GLU A 91 -12.02 -17.93 20.67
C GLU A 91 -11.23 -19.19 21.05
N ASP A 92 -9.89 -19.16 21.02
CA ASP A 92 -9.11 -19.95 21.98
C ASP A 92 -7.67 -19.39 22.18
N GLU A 93 -7.60 -18.52 23.19
CA GLU A 93 -6.67 -18.57 24.31
C GLU A 93 -5.15 -18.63 24.03
N ASP A 94 -4.60 -17.42 24.01
CA ASP A 94 -3.33 -17.02 24.62
C ASP A 94 -2.79 -17.99 25.69
N ALA A 95 -1.69 -18.66 25.38
CA ALA A 95 -0.85 -19.33 26.35
C ALA A 95 0.53 -18.68 26.36
N GLU A 96 0.59 -17.48 26.94
CA GLU A 96 1.67 -16.92 27.76
C GLU A 96 2.96 -17.76 27.73
N THR A 97 3.89 -17.39 26.84
CA THR A 97 5.27 -17.83 26.88
C THR A 97 5.92 -17.34 28.17
N ALA A 98 6.16 -18.26 29.09
CA ALA A 98 6.88 -18.00 30.34
C ALA A 98 8.27 -17.41 30.06
N GLU A 99 8.44 -16.13 30.41
CA GLU A 99 9.75 -15.56 30.73
C GLU A 99 10.13 -15.97 32.16
N ASP A 100 11.25 -16.69 32.29
CA ASP A 100 12.03 -16.85 33.52
C ASP A 100 13.46 -17.25 33.06
N ASP A 101 14.33 -16.28 32.79
CA ASP A 101 15.30 -15.68 33.73
C ASP A 101 16.42 -16.65 34.08
N GLU A 102 17.56 -16.57 33.35
CA GLU A 102 18.91 -16.83 33.90
C GLU A 102 19.93 -15.93 33.17
N ASP A 103 20.09 -14.73 33.74
CA ASP A 103 21.17 -13.78 33.49
C ASP A 103 22.50 -14.36 34.03
N GLU A 104 23.32 -14.98 33.17
CA GLU A 104 24.73 -15.27 33.48
C GLU A 104 25.63 -14.16 32.92
N VAL A 105 25.82 -13.13 33.74
CA VAL A 105 26.95 -12.20 33.66
C VAL A 105 28.29 -12.94 33.82
N ALA A 106 28.92 -13.28 32.69
CA ALA A 106 30.35 -13.58 32.67
C ALA A 106 31.14 -12.29 32.36
N GLU A 107 31.67 -11.69 33.43
CA GLU A 107 32.76 -10.74 33.35
C GLU A 107 33.97 -11.40 32.66
N ASP A 108 34.50 -10.80 31.60
CA ASP A 108 35.91 -11.01 31.23
C ASP A 108 36.53 -9.69 30.74
N GLU A 109 37.28 -9.07 31.65
CA GLU A 109 38.19 -7.98 31.38
C GLU A 109 39.34 -8.47 30.49
N GLY A 110 39.25 -8.17 29.19
CA GLY A 110 40.23 -8.58 28.18
C GLY A 110 40.92 -7.43 27.44
N GLU A 111 41.72 -6.65 28.18
CA GLU A 111 43.00 -6.07 27.75
C GLU A 111 43.10 -5.19 26.47
N LYS A 112 43.48 -3.92 26.73
CA LYS A 112 44.11 -3.01 25.77
C LYS A 112 45.34 -3.65 25.12
N VAL A 113 45.44 -3.59 23.78
CA VAL A 113 46.74 -3.34 23.13
C VAL A 113 46.58 -2.34 21.97
N LYS A 114 47.15 -1.15 22.18
CA LYS A 114 47.60 -0.22 21.15
C LYS A 114 48.88 -0.78 20.51
N ALA A 115 48.99 -0.72 19.18
CA ALA A 115 50.18 -0.24 18.44
C ALA A 115 49.92 -0.34 16.94
#